data_AF-A0A418QVU5-F1
#
_entry.id   AF-A0A418QVU5-F1
#
_cell.length_a   1.000
_cell.length_b   1.000
_cell.length_c   1.000
_cell.angle_alpha   90.00
_cell.angle_beta   90.00
_cell.angle_gamma   90.00
#
_symmetry.space_group_name_H-M   'P 1'
#
loop_
_entity.id
_entity.type
_entity.pdbx_description
1 polymer ?
#
loop_
_entity_poly.entity_id
_entity_poly.type
_entity_poly.pdbx_seq_one_letter_code
_entity_poly.pdbx_strand_id
1 'polypeptide(L)'
;MIRLHFNRPGNRTGRQPTTWLLDVPIFTVCPNCAFTPPEARRYVGSRYGLVGSFTCAACGAKVTITDGDCYPPVRFTADVPGKPQVSFIYEDVYRLNWADLERAGAALCTSLIPAGEKGYVDVEAALRALEVEITRLNLPHAPALLPDGVTWVPLPLRAWLDALHTLGV
;
A
#
# COMPACT_ATOMS: atom_id res chain seq x y z
N MET A 1 1.98 8.46 11.17
CA MET A 1 2.66 7.20 11.50
C MET A 1 1.92 6.02 10.89
N ILE A 2 2.47 5.40 9.86
CA ILE A 2 1.94 4.15 9.27
C ILE A 2 2.74 3.00 9.88
N ARG A 3 2.09 2.21 10.74
CA ARG A 3 2.70 1.02 11.34
C ARG A 3 2.09 -0.24 10.75
N LEU A 4 2.96 -1.10 10.24
CA LEU A 4 2.60 -2.35 9.61
C LEU A 4 3.26 -3.51 10.33
N HIS A 5 2.54 -4.62 10.47
CA HIS A 5 3.07 -5.85 11.00
C HIS A 5 3.43 -6.78 9.86
N PHE A 6 4.69 -7.18 9.77
CA PHE A 6 5.19 -8.04 8.72
C PHE A 6 5.44 -9.45 9.24
N ASN A 7 5.07 -10.44 8.42
CA ASN A 7 5.44 -11.84 8.61
C ASN A 7 6.40 -12.25 7.50
N ARG A 8 7.44 -12.99 7.86
CA ARG A 8 8.29 -13.64 6.87
C ARG A 8 7.43 -14.62 6.06
N PRO A 9 7.51 -14.62 4.72
CA PRO A 9 6.80 -15.61 3.93
C PRO A 9 7.22 -17.02 4.39
N GLY A 10 6.25 -17.85 4.79
CA GLY A 10 6.50 -19.25 5.15
C GLY A 10 6.68 -20.13 3.90
N ASN A 11 7.33 -21.29 4.05
CA ASN A 11 7.53 -22.32 3.01
C ASN A 11 6.24 -23.05 2.54
N ARG A 12 5.05 -22.48 2.74
CA ARG A 12 3.78 -23.09 2.31
C ARG A 12 3.47 -22.69 0.87
N THR A 13 2.87 -23.61 0.12
CA THR A 13 2.47 -23.40 -1.28
C THR A 13 1.37 -22.32 -1.38
N GLY A 14 1.65 -21.24 -2.12
CA GLY A 14 0.74 -20.09 -2.34
C GLY A 14 1.38 -18.74 -1.98
N ARG A 15 0.87 -17.62 -2.53
CA ARG A 15 1.33 -16.26 -2.16
C ARG A 15 0.89 -15.96 -0.73
N GLN A 16 1.76 -16.21 0.24
CA GLN A 16 1.51 -15.77 1.61
C GLN A 16 1.65 -14.25 1.68
N PRO A 17 0.70 -13.57 2.34
CA PRO A 17 0.87 -12.17 2.65
C PRO A 17 2.07 -11.98 3.55
N THR A 18 2.74 -10.88 3.31
CA THR A 18 3.85 -10.47 4.14
C THR A 18 3.46 -9.39 5.12
N THR A 19 2.29 -8.77 4.96
CA THR A 19 1.89 -7.56 5.67
C THR A 19 0.47 -7.67 6.21
N TRP A 20 0.30 -7.26 7.46
CA TRP A 20 -0.98 -7.08 8.13
C TRP A 20 -1.22 -5.60 8.36
N LEU A 21 -2.41 -5.14 7.97
CA LEU A 21 -2.81 -3.74 8.07
C LEU A 21 -3.49 -3.49 9.41
N LEU A 22 -3.13 -2.41 10.07
CA LEU A 22 -3.77 -1.96 11.31
C LEU A 22 -4.53 -0.66 11.07
N ASP A 23 -3.78 0.40 10.81
CA ASP A 23 -4.27 1.75 10.62
C ASP A 23 -3.48 2.42 9.50
N VAL A 24 -4.06 2.40 8.30
CA VAL A 24 -3.35 2.79 7.08
C VAL A 24 -4.27 3.52 6.10
N PRO A 25 -3.72 4.42 5.27
CA PRO A 25 -4.50 5.01 4.18
C PRO A 25 -4.63 4.01 3.02
N ILE A 26 -5.83 3.90 2.46
CA ILE A 26 -6.13 3.03 1.31
C ILE A 26 -6.54 3.88 0.10
N PHE A 27 -6.07 3.46 -1.07
CA PHE A 27 -6.47 4.02 -2.35
C PHE A 27 -7.96 3.73 -2.57
N THR A 28 -8.69 4.64 -3.23
CA THR A 28 -10.09 4.38 -3.59
C THR A 28 -10.36 4.90 -4.99
N VAL A 29 -11.25 4.21 -5.69
CA VAL A 29 -11.62 4.50 -7.08
C VAL A 29 -13.09 4.21 -7.27
N CYS A 30 -13.77 5.03 -8.07
CA CYS A 30 -15.15 4.79 -8.45
C CYS A 30 -15.21 3.86 -9.67
N PRO A 31 -15.78 2.65 -9.55
CA PRO A 31 -15.91 1.73 -10.68
C PRO A 31 -16.77 2.26 -11.84
N ASN A 32 -17.69 3.20 -11.56
CA ASN A 32 -18.59 3.74 -12.58
C ASN A 32 -17.94 4.76 -13.52
N CYS A 33 -16.98 5.55 -13.05
CA CYS A 33 -16.38 6.65 -13.83
C CYS A 33 -14.86 6.78 -13.69
N ALA A 34 -14.20 5.81 -13.04
CA ALA A 34 -12.77 5.82 -12.73
C ALA A 34 -12.27 7.01 -11.88
N PHE A 35 -13.17 7.83 -11.34
CA PHE A 35 -12.79 8.93 -10.46
C PHE A 35 -12.12 8.42 -9.18
N THR A 36 -10.94 8.96 -8.88
CA THR A 36 -10.20 8.74 -7.64
C THR A 36 -10.34 9.97 -6.75
N PRO A 37 -10.95 9.85 -5.55
CA PRO A 37 -11.00 10.95 -4.59
C PRO A 37 -9.58 11.48 -4.28
N PRO A 38 -9.38 12.80 -4.08
CA PRO A 38 -8.06 13.36 -3.77
C PRO A 38 -7.57 13.06 -2.35
N GLU A 39 -8.38 12.36 -1.55
CA GLU A 39 -8.09 11.98 -0.18
C GLU A 39 -8.17 10.46 -0.05
N ALA A 40 -7.19 9.89 0.64
CA ALA A 40 -7.19 8.46 0.93
C ALA A 40 -8.19 8.17 2.05
N ARG A 41 -8.89 7.05 1.92
CA ARG A 41 -9.73 6.55 3.00
C ARG A 41 -8.82 5.92 4.05
N ARG A 42 -9.13 6.12 5.34
CA ARG A 42 -8.44 5.43 6.42
C ARG A 42 -9.04 4.04 6.61
N TYR A 43 -8.22 2.99 6.55
CA TYR A 43 -8.58 1.64 6.94
C TYR A 43 -8.22 1.44 8.42
N VAL A 44 -9.20 1.04 9.22
CA VAL A 44 -9.08 0.77 10.66
C VAL A 44 -9.64 -0.62 11.02
N GLY A 45 -9.61 -1.53 10.05
CA GLY A 45 -10.31 -2.80 10.09
C GLY A 45 -11.61 -2.81 9.28
N SER A 46 -12.17 -3.99 9.11
CA SER A 46 -13.46 -4.21 8.47
C SER A 46 -14.46 -4.87 9.42
N ARG A 47 -15.75 -4.70 9.13
CA ARG A 47 -16.84 -5.39 9.81
C ARG A 47 -17.57 -6.26 8.81
N TYR A 48 -17.44 -7.58 8.92
CA TYR A 48 -18.01 -8.55 7.96
C TYR A 48 -17.58 -8.28 6.51
N GLY A 49 -16.28 -8.05 6.29
CA GLY A 49 -15.73 -7.72 4.97
C GLY A 49 -16.00 -6.28 4.52
N LEU A 50 -16.82 -5.51 5.23
CA LEU A 50 -17.13 -4.12 4.88
C LEU A 50 -16.11 -3.17 5.52
N VAL A 51 -15.38 -2.44 4.68
CA VAL A 51 -14.46 -1.36 5.06
C VAL A 51 -15.20 -0.02 5.12
N GLY A 52 -16.16 0.18 4.22
CA GLY A 52 -17.05 1.34 4.25
C GLY A 52 -17.64 1.68 2.89
N SER A 53 -18.13 2.89 2.72
CA SER A 53 -18.66 3.39 1.44
C SER A 53 -18.44 4.89 1.27
N PHE A 54 -18.49 5.38 0.04
CA PHE A 54 -18.48 6.81 -0.29
C PHE A 54 -19.38 7.10 -1.49
N THR A 55 -19.80 8.36 -1.63
CA THR A 55 -20.48 8.84 -2.84
C THR A 55 -19.45 9.48 -3.76
N CYS A 56 -19.38 9.03 -5.00
CA CYS A 56 -18.46 9.58 -5.99
C CYS A 56 -18.80 11.04 -6.31
N ALA A 57 -17.87 11.95 -6.06
CA ALA A 57 -18.05 13.38 -6.33
C ALA A 57 -18.19 13.71 -7.83
N ALA A 58 -17.68 12.85 -8.72
CA ALA A 58 -17.74 13.08 -10.16
C ALA A 58 -19.05 12.61 -10.82
N CYS A 59 -19.58 11.45 -10.43
CA CYS A 59 -20.75 10.85 -11.08
C CYS A 59 -21.94 10.55 -10.15
N GLY A 60 -21.83 10.86 -8.86
CA GLY A 60 -22.89 10.63 -7.86
C GLY A 60 -23.11 9.16 -7.46
N ALA A 61 -22.39 8.20 -8.05
CA ALA A 61 -22.55 6.79 -7.72
C ALA A 61 -22.14 6.50 -6.27
N LYS A 62 -22.94 5.68 -5.57
CA LYS A 62 -22.59 5.16 -4.25
C LYS A 62 -21.65 3.97 -4.42
N VAL A 63 -20.43 4.09 -3.93
CA VAL A 63 -19.37 3.08 -4.01
C VAL A 63 -19.22 2.40 -2.65
N THR A 64 -19.33 1.07 -2.63
CA THR A 64 -19.05 0.25 -1.46
C THR A 64 -17.62 -0.26 -1.53
N ILE A 65 -16.92 -0.29 -0.40
CA ILE A 65 -15.56 -0.80 -0.28
C ILE A 65 -15.56 -1.99 0.66
N THR A 66 -15.10 -3.13 0.16
CA THR A 66 -14.89 -4.34 0.96
C THR A 66 -13.42 -4.70 1.01
N ASP A 67 -12.99 -5.34 2.08
CA ASP A 67 -11.78 -6.16 2.08
C ASP A 67 -12.23 -7.61 1.85
N GLY A 68 -11.56 -8.35 0.97
CA GLY A 68 -12.00 -9.67 0.51
C GLY A 68 -11.92 -10.78 1.57
N ASP A 69 -12.62 -10.63 2.69
CA ASP A 69 -12.73 -11.53 3.83
C ASP A 69 -11.38 -11.92 4.46
N CYS A 70 -10.74 -10.92 5.09
CA CYS A 70 -9.79 -11.05 6.21
C CYS A 70 -8.58 -12.02 6.05
N TYR A 71 -8.24 -12.45 4.85
CA TYR A 71 -6.99 -13.16 4.57
C TYR A 71 -6.07 -12.30 3.74
N PRO A 72 -4.93 -11.88 4.31
CA PRO A 72 -3.97 -11.13 3.52
C PRO A 72 -3.41 -12.04 2.38
N PRO A 73 -2.94 -11.47 1.24
CA PRO A 73 -2.72 -10.04 1.03
C PRO A 73 -4.04 -9.29 0.93
N VAL A 74 -4.14 -8.17 1.66
CA VAL A 74 -5.42 -7.45 1.77
C VAL A 74 -5.78 -6.88 0.41
N ARG A 75 -6.85 -7.45 -0.17
CA ARG A 75 -7.47 -6.99 -1.39
C ARG A 75 -8.64 -6.10 -1.04
N PHE A 76 -8.61 -4.88 -1.53
CA PHE A 76 -9.74 -3.97 -1.45
C PHE A 76 -10.51 -4.01 -2.76
N THR A 77 -11.83 -4.12 -2.66
CA THR A 77 -12.74 -4.10 -3.79
C THR A 77 -13.66 -2.89 -3.67
N ALA A 78 -13.70 -2.07 -4.71
CA ALA A 78 -14.69 -1.02 -4.89
C ALA A 78 -15.81 -1.55 -5.79
N ASP A 79 -17.05 -1.41 -5.33
CA ASP A 79 -18.24 -1.95 -5.97
C ASP A 79 -19.32 -0.87 -6.16
N VAL A 80 -19.92 -0.88 -7.35
CA VAL A 80 -21.16 -0.15 -7.66
C VAL A 80 -22.10 -1.17 -8.32
N PRO A 81 -23.33 -1.36 -7.79
CA PRO A 81 -24.25 -2.35 -8.35
C PRO A 81 -24.46 -2.19 -9.85
N GLY A 82 -24.34 -3.29 -10.60
CA GLY A 82 -24.50 -3.31 -12.05
C GLY A 82 -23.29 -2.79 -12.84
N LYS A 83 -22.14 -2.57 -12.20
CA LYS A 83 -20.87 -2.18 -12.86
C LYS A 83 -19.78 -3.22 -12.61
N PRO A 84 -18.77 -3.32 -13.50
CA PRO A 84 -17.58 -4.13 -13.22
C PRO A 84 -16.90 -3.65 -11.94
N GLN A 85 -16.51 -4.60 -11.08
CA GLN A 85 -15.78 -4.30 -9.86
C GLN A 85 -14.34 -3.88 -10.17
N VAL A 86 -13.79 -2.99 -9.35
CA VAL A 86 -12.37 -2.66 -9.37
C VAL A 86 -11.75 -3.16 -8.08
N SER A 87 -10.66 -3.92 -8.19
CA SER A 87 -9.95 -4.44 -7.02
C SER A 87 -8.46 -4.19 -7.11
N PHE A 88 -7.82 -3.95 -5.97
CA PHE A 88 -6.38 -3.76 -5.87
C PHE A 88 -5.84 -4.44 -4.61
N ILE A 89 -4.59 -4.85 -4.67
CA ILE A 89 -3.88 -5.48 -3.55
C ILE A 89 -3.00 -4.41 -2.91
N TYR A 90 -3.18 -4.18 -1.60
CA TYR A 90 -2.47 -3.11 -0.89
C TYR A 90 -0.94 -3.22 -1.01
N GLU A 91 -0.41 -4.43 -0.82
CA GLU A 91 1.04 -4.70 -0.92
C GLU A 91 1.60 -4.37 -2.30
N ASP A 92 0.79 -4.54 -3.35
CA ASP A 92 1.22 -4.30 -4.74
C ASP A 92 1.14 -2.81 -5.07
N VAL A 93 0.08 -2.13 -4.65
CA VAL A 93 -0.10 -0.69 -4.90
C VAL A 93 1.00 0.13 -4.22
N TYR A 94 1.35 -0.24 -2.99
CA TYR A 94 2.29 0.56 -2.19
C TYR A 94 3.67 -0.04 -2.06
N ARG A 95 3.93 -1.21 -2.67
CA ARG A 95 5.22 -1.92 -2.55
C ARG A 95 5.66 -2.05 -1.09
N LEU A 96 4.67 -2.33 -0.24
CA LEU A 96 4.85 -2.58 1.18
C LEU A 96 4.66 -4.07 1.40
N ASN A 97 5.71 -4.80 1.09
CA ASN A 97 5.83 -6.24 1.26
C ASN A 97 7.25 -6.59 1.76
N TRP A 98 7.43 -7.82 2.26
CA TRP A 98 8.70 -8.28 2.83
C TRP A 98 9.88 -8.12 1.86
N ALA A 99 9.70 -8.52 0.60
CA ALA A 99 10.78 -8.53 -0.39
C ALA A 99 11.26 -7.12 -0.73
N ASP A 100 10.34 -6.15 -0.87
CA ASP A 100 10.69 -4.75 -1.09
C ASP A 100 11.39 -4.14 0.13
N LEU A 101 10.96 -4.51 1.35
CA LEU A 101 11.62 -4.07 2.59
C LEU A 101 13.02 -4.65 2.80
N GLU A 102 13.24 -5.92 2.45
CA GLU A 102 14.58 -6.52 2.47
C GLU A 102 15.52 -5.82 1.48
N ARG A 103 15.05 -5.54 0.26
CA ARG A 103 15.85 -4.81 -0.74
C ARG A 103 16.14 -3.38 -0.31
N ALA A 104 15.15 -2.68 0.24
CA ALA A 104 15.35 -1.34 0.79
C ALA A 104 16.33 -1.35 1.98
N GLY A 105 16.23 -2.35 2.86
CA GLY A 105 17.19 -2.54 3.95
C GLY A 105 18.61 -2.81 3.44
N ALA A 106 18.76 -3.67 2.43
CA ALA A 106 20.05 -3.94 1.80
C ALA A 106 20.67 -2.67 1.19
N ALA A 107 19.88 -1.84 0.51
CA ALA A 107 20.32 -0.54 -0.02
C ALA A 107 20.81 0.42 1.09
N LEU A 108 20.20 0.33 2.28
CA LEU A 108 20.56 1.11 3.46
C LEU A 108 21.65 0.47 4.34
N CYS A 109 22.16 -0.71 3.98
CA CYS A 109 23.03 -1.52 4.84
C CYS A 109 22.45 -1.73 6.27
N THR A 110 21.12 -1.81 6.40
CA THR A 110 20.43 -1.98 7.68
C THR A 110 19.22 -2.89 7.52
N SER A 111 18.76 -3.50 8.61
CA SER A 111 17.51 -4.27 8.57
C SER A 111 16.35 -3.35 8.91
N LEU A 112 15.44 -3.12 7.96
CA LEU A 112 14.20 -2.37 8.20
C LEU A 112 13.18 -3.18 9.01
N ILE A 113 13.25 -4.50 8.93
CA ILE A 113 12.44 -5.43 9.73
C ILE A 113 13.35 -6.02 10.82
N PRO A 114 12.98 -5.99 12.11
CA PRO A 114 13.73 -6.67 13.15
C PRO A 114 13.93 -8.16 12.85
N ALA A 115 15.06 -8.74 13.30
CA ALA A 115 15.34 -10.16 13.09
C ALA A 115 14.26 -11.05 13.73
N GLY A 116 13.72 -12.01 12.96
CA GLY A 116 12.70 -12.95 13.41
C GLY A 116 11.73 -13.35 12.29
N GLU A 117 10.73 -14.16 12.63
CA GLU A 117 9.63 -14.51 11.71
C GLU A 117 8.59 -13.39 11.55
N LYS A 118 8.61 -12.41 12.47
CA LYS A 118 7.62 -11.32 12.56
C LYS A 118 8.30 -10.02 12.99
N GLY A 119 7.79 -8.90 12.50
CA GLY A 119 8.32 -7.58 12.86
C GLY A 119 7.36 -6.44 12.58
N TYR A 120 7.66 -5.25 13.10
CA TYR A 120 6.94 -4.02 12.78
C TYR A 120 7.86 -3.06 12.04
N VAL A 121 7.30 -2.36 11.06
CA VAL A 121 7.99 -1.25 10.40
C VAL A 121 7.15 0.01 10.55
N ASP A 122 7.82 1.09 10.95
CA ASP A 122 7.31 2.44 10.80
C ASP A 122 7.75 2.97 9.43
N VAL A 123 6.79 3.04 8.51
CA VAL A 123 7.05 3.42 7.11
C VAL A 123 7.59 4.85 7.02
N GLU A 124 7.16 5.76 7.91
CA GLU A 124 7.64 7.14 7.90
C GLU A 124 9.10 7.22 8.37
N ALA A 125 9.49 6.41 9.37
CA ALA A 125 10.88 6.33 9.80
C ALA A 125 11.77 5.68 8.73
N ALA A 126 11.28 4.61 8.09
CA ALA A 126 11.99 3.96 6.98
C ALA A 126 12.16 4.92 5.79
N LEU A 127 11.11 5.66 5.41
CA LEU A 127 11.18 6.68 4.36
C LEU A 127 12.25 7.74 4.66
N ARG A 128 12.28 8.29 5.88
CA ARG A 128 13.32 9.25 6.27
C ARG A 128 14.73 8.69 6.12
N ALA A 129 14.94 7.42 6.46
CA ALA A 129 16.23 6.75 6.28
C ALA A 129 16.60 6.61 4.79
N LEU A 130 15.64 6.25 3.93
CA LEU A 130 15.83 6.19 2.48
C LEU A 130 16.15 7.56 1.88
N GLU A 131 15.46 8.62 2.29
CA GLU A 131 15.72 9.99 1.82
C GLU A 131 17.13 10.48 2.18
N VAL A 132 17.60 10.16 3.39
CA VAL A 132 18.97 10.46 3.81
C VAL A 132 20.00 9.74 2.93
N GLU A 133 19.75 8.48 2.60
CA GLU A 133 20.63 7.69 1.75
C GLU A 133 20.64 8.18 0.29
N ILE A 134 19.47 8.49 -0.28
CA ILE A 134 19.34 9.11 -1.61
C ILE A 134 20.16 10.40 -1.69
N THR A 135 20.06 11.22 -0.65
CA THR A 135 20.85 12.46 -0.53
C THR A 135 22.34 12.18 -0.44
N ARG A 136 22.75 11.20 0.39
CA ARG A 136 24.17 10.79 0.54
C ARG A 136 24.77 10.30 -0.77
N LEU A 137 24.01 9.55 -1.54
CA LEU A 137 24.40 9.03 -2.86
C LEU A 137 24.24 10.05 -3.99
N ASN A 138 23.67 11.22 -3.70
CA ASN A 138 23.38 12.29 -4.66
C ASN A 138 22.58 11.78 -5.88
N LEU A 139 21.57 10.93 -5.62
CA LEU A 139 20.73 10.38 -6.67
C LEU A 139 19.62 11.38 -7.06
N PRO A 140 19.33 11.55 -8.36
CA PRO A 140 18.21 12.39 -8.79
C PRO A 140 16.89 11.73 -8.40
N HIS A 141 16.01 12.47 -7.74
CA HIS A 141 14.67 11.96 -7.42
C HIS A 141 13.91 11.62 -8.69
N ALA A 142 13.43 10.39 -8.78
CA ALA A 142 12.65 9.89 -9.90
C ALA A 142 11.25 9.47 -9.41
N PRO A 143 10.17 9.99 -10.03
CA PRO A 143 8.82 9.57 -9.67
C PRO A 143 8.59 8.13 -10.12
N ALA A 144 8.15 7.26 -9.20
CA ALA A 144 7.71 5.92 -9.53
C ALA A 144 6.47 5.95 -10.42
N LEU A 145 6.41 5.00 -11.36
CA LEU A 145 5.18 4.69 -12.08
C LEU A 145 4.18 4.07 -11.09
N LEU A 146 2.93 4.51 -11.17
CA LEU A 146 1.84 3.92 -10.40
C LEU A 146 1.24 2.74 -11.17
N PRO A 147 0.64 1.75 -10.47
CA PRO A 147 -0.07 0.66 -11.13
C PRO A 147 -1.18 1.16 -12.06
N ASP A 148 -1.51 0.36 -13.07
CA ASP A 148 -2.58 0.68 -14.02
C ASP A 148 -3.90 1.03 -13.30
N GLY A 149 -4.50 2.16 -13.70
CA GLY A 149 -5.73 2.67 -13.08
C GLY A 149 -5.54 3.42 -11.76
N VAL A 150 -4.32 3.50 -11.24
CA VAL A 150 -3.97 4.32 -10.07
C VAL A 150 -3.34 5.63 -10.54
N THR A 151 -4.09 6.73 -10.43
CA THR A 151 -3.66 8.06 -10.91
C THR A 151 -2.98 8.89 -9.81
N TRP A 152 -3.18 8.53 -8.55
CA TRP A 152 -2.58 9.20 -7.39
C TRP A 152 -2.49 8.23 -6.22
N VAL A 153 -1.61 8.54 -5.27
CA VAL A 153 -1.49 7.88 -3.97
C VAL A 153 -1.23 8.93 -2.88
N PRO A 154 -1.73 8.75 -1.65
CA PRO A 154 -1.54 9.71 -0.57
C PRO A 154 -0.08 9.82 -0.12
N LEU A 155 0.31 10.98 0.40
CA LEU A 155 1.51 11.09 1.23
C LEU A 155 1.25 10.42 2.60
N PRO A 156 2.27 9.78 3.21
CA PRO A 156 3.66 9.64 2.77
C PRO A 156 3.92 8.48 1.78
N LEU A 157 2.90 7.71 1.40
CA LEU A 157 3.07 6.52 0.54
C LEU A 157 3.55 6.84 -0.89
N ARG A 158 3.21 8.03 -1.42
CA ARG A 158 3.80 8.49 -2.68
C ARG A 158 5.32 8.60 -2.59
N ALA A 159 5.81 9.29 -1.55
CA ALA A 159 7.24 9.51 -1.33
C ALA A 159 7.97 8.19 -1.08
N TRP A 160 7.33 7.24 -0.39
CA TRP A 160 7.82 5.87 -0.25
C TRP A 160 8.08 5.19 -1.61
N LEU A 161 7.09 5.19 -2.51
CA LEU A 161 7.26 4.60 -3.85
C LEU A 161 8.38 5.26 -4.64
N ASP A 162 8.46 6.60 -4.58
CA ASP A 162 9.48 7.38 -5.28
C ASP A 162 10.89 7.10 -4.73
N ALA A 163 11.03 6.96 -3.41
CA ALA A 163 12.29 6.62 -2.77
C ALA A 163 12.76 5.21 -3.16
N LEU A 164 11.87 4.22 -3.13
CA LEU A 164 12.18 2.86 -3.59
C LEU A 164 12.64 2.87 -5.05
N HIS A 165 11.90 3.56 -5.92
CA HIS A 165 12.25 3.65 -7.35
C HIS A 165 13.61 4.34 -7.57
N THR A 166 13.85 5.45 -6.88
CA THR A 166 15.11 6.21 -6.96
C THR A 166 16.31 5.36 -6.53
N LEU A 167 16.14 4.47 -5.55
CA LEU A 167 17.18 3.53 -5.09
C LEU A 167 17.29 2.25 -5.93
N GLY A 168 16.45 2.09 -6.96
CA GLY A 168 16.45 0.89 -7.80
C GLY A 168 15.95 -0.38 -7.10
N VAL A 169 15.08 -0.22 -6.09
CA VAL A 169 14.45 -1.33 -5.34
C VAL A 169 13.26 -1.91 -6.08
#